data_AF-S8DWD3-F1
#
_entry.id   AF-S8DWD3-F1
#
_cell.length_a   1.000
_cell.length_b   1.000
_cell.length_c   1.000
_cell.angle_alpha   90.00
_cell.angle_beta   90.00
_cell.angle_gamma   90.00
#
_symmetry.space_group_name_H-M   'P 1'
#
loop_
_entity.id
_entity.type
_entity.pdbx_description
1 polymer ?
#
loop_
_entity_poly.entity_id
_entity_poly.type
_entity_poly.pdbx_seq_one_letter_code
_entity_poly.pdbx_strand_id
1 'polypeptide(L)'
;VIRLWVAEGFLRAKPAKLAEEIAYGCLEDLTKRNLIMVSKKRYDGKITECRIHDLLRELCIRQAEEQKFIYHNKDGIFSEGISKARRISITSRVSSRSMNPGEFSLHTTFCFVEDYGFIDRLMSMHWKLLRVLDMKVVELTEFPLGLFQLYHLRYLAIRYEYKSGAGIPEDISNLENLETFMVDSYSFYPEVPFSFPRFWTMKNLRHAVINDVRLPDPRSQRFPLENLLTLSKLHNFRCSEEVVELIPNLKTIHVVYRLDWEDLHHYHLNNFARFRNLESFTVEFKFKNRIFSNPFVGCLVLPSSLRRLTIAGCYGCILWEGISAAIGSLPNLEYLKFKD
;
A
#
# COMPACT_ATOMS: atom_id res chain seq x y z
N VAL A 1 3.72 0.92 10.11
CA VAL A 1 4.99 0.74 10.87
C VAL A 1 5.88 -0.31 10.21
N ILE A 2 5.45 -1.56 10.05
CA ILE A 2 6.26 -2.65 9.45
C ILE A 2 6.94 -2.25 8.13
N ARG A 3 6.17 -1.82 7.12
CA ARG A 3 6.69 -1.37 5.81
C ARG A 3 7.66 -0.18 5.91
N LEU A 4 7.47 0.70 6.90
CA LEU A 4 8.36 1.83 7.13
C LEU A 4 9.72 1.34 7.65
N TRP A 5 9.75 0.44 8.64
CA TRP A 5 11.00 -0.11 9.18
C TRP A 5 11.82 -0.86 8.12
N VAL A 6 11.12 -1.57 7.22
CA VAL A 6 11.73 -2.25 6.08
C VAL A 6 12.34 -1.22 5.11
N ALA A 7 11.57 -0.22 4.67
CA ALA A 7 12.05 0.79 3.72
C ALA A 7 13.18 1.67 4.29
N GLU A 8 13.17 1.93 5.59
CA GLU A 8 14.27 2.59 6.32
C GLU A 8 15.57 1.76 6.32
N GLY A 9 15.44 0.44 6.17
CA GLY A 9 16.56 -0.50 6.27
C GLY A 9 17.01 -0.76 7.70
N PHE A 10 16.14 -0.52 8.70
CA PHE A 10 16.43 -0.89 10.10
C PHE A 10 16.61 -2.39 10.28
N LEU A 11 15.97 -3.17 9.40
CA LEU A 11 15.92 -4.61 9.47
C LEU A 11 16.36 -5.17 8.12
N ARG A 12 17.30 -6.11 8.14
CA ARG A 12 17.74 -6.81 6.94
C ARG A 12 17.03 -8.16 6.86
N ALA A 13 16.56 -8.50 5.66
CA ALA A 13 16.07 -9.85 5.38
C ALA A 13 17.17 -10.88 5.68
N LYS A 14 16.74 -12.05 6.14
CA LYS A 14 17.63 -13.22 6.29
C LYS A 14 17.25 -14.24 5.22
N PRO A 15 18.16 -15.14 4.79
CA PRO A 15 17.87 -16.11 3.73
C PRO A 15 16.57 -16.89 3.90
N ALA A 16 16.13 -17.14 5.15
CA ALA A 16 14.93 -17.91 5.48
C ALA A 16 13.72 -17.07 5.94
N LYS A 17 13.84 -15.73 6.06
CA LYS A 17 12.77 -14.89 6.61
C LYS A 17 12.65 -13.54 5.90
N LEU A 18 11.42 -13.19 5.55
CA LEU A 18 11.09 -11.88 4.96
C LEU A 18 11.37 -10.76 5.97
N ALA A 19 11.74 -9.58 5.45
CA ALA A 19 11.98 -8.41 6.28
C ALA A 19 10.74 -7.99 7.09
N GLU A 20 9.53 -8.16 6.53
CA GLU A 20 8.25 -7.91 7.20
C GLU A 20 8.02 -8.84 8.38
N GLU A 21 8.42 -10.10 8.27
CA GLU A 21 8.26 -11.09 9.35
C GLU A 21 9.20 -10.77 10.51
N ILE A 22 10.45 -10.39 10.19
CA ILE A 22 11.42 -9.92 11.19
C ILE A 22 10.90 -8.64 11.87
N ALA A 23 10.42 -7.68 11.08
CA ALA A 23 9.83 -6.45 11.57
C ALA A 23 8.61 -6.68 12.46
N TYR A 24 7.76 -7.64 12.08
CA TYR A 24 6.60 -7.99 12.86
C TYR A 24 7.00 -8.64 14.19
N GLY A 25 7.99 -9.54 14.20
CA GLY A 25 8.55 -10.08 15.45
C GLY A 25 9.11 -9.01 16.37
N CYS A 26 9.82 -8.00 15.82
CA CYS A 26 10.26 -6.85 16.61
C CYS A 26 9.10 -6.06 17.22
N LEU A 27 8.00 -5.86 16.47
CA LEU A 27 6.79 -5.21 16.98
C LEU A 27 6.18 -6.00 18.14
N GLU A 28 6.08 -7.32 18.02
CA GLU A 28 5.59 -8.19 19.10
C GLU A 28 6.46 -8.11 20.35
N ASP A 29 7.79 -8.09 20.19
CA ASP A 29 8.71 -7.98 21.32
C ASP A 29 8.62 -6.61 22.02
N LEU A 30 8.43 -5.52 21.27
CA LEU A 30 8.15 -4.20 21.85
C LEU A 30 6.82 -4.19 22.62
N THR A 31 5.81 -4.90 22.13
CA THR A 31 4.54 -5.07 22.84
C THR A 31 4.70 -5.91 24.12
N LYS A 32 5.44 -7.03 24.07
CA LYS A 32 5.70 -7.86 25.26
C LYS A 32 6.43 -7.10 26.37
N ARG A 33 7.24 -6.11 26.00
CA ARG A 33 7.96 -5.22 26.93
C ARG A 33 7.14 -4.01 27.40
N ASN A 34 5.85 -3.94 27.04
CA ASN A 34 4.96 -2.80 27.33
C ASN A 34 5.46 -1.45 26.80
N LEU A 35 6.33 -1.45 25.78
CA LEU A 35 6.78 -0.23 25.12
C LEU A 35 5.77 0.25 24.07
N ILE A 36 4.98 -0.67 23.53
CA ILE A 36 3.91 -0.41 22.55
C ILE A 36 2.64 -1.12 23.01
N MET A 37 1.55 -0.38 23.13
CA MET A 37 0.23 -0.92 23.46
C MET A 37 -0.51 -1.37 22.19
N VAL A 38 -1.11 -2.55 22.22
CA VAL A 38 -1.98 -3.01 21.13
C VAL A 38 -3.36 -2.42 21.30
N SER A 39 -3.87 -1.80 20.24
CA SER A 39 -5.18 -1.13 20.22
C SER A 39 -6.23 -1.94 19.48
N LYS A 40 -5.83 -2.56 18.37
CA LYS A 40 -6.68 -3.49 17.61
C LYS A 40 -5.86 -4.67 17.12
N LYS A 41 -6.49 -5.83 17.15
CA LYS A 41 -6.01 -7.05 16.52
C LYS A 41 -7.03 -7.50 15.49
N ARG A 42 -6.55 -8.16 14.46
CA ARG A 42 -7.36 -8.99 13.57
C ARG A 42 -7.82 -10.27 14.28
N TYR A 43 -8.70 -11.02 13.62
CA TYR A 43 -9.15 -12.33 14.09
C TYR A 43 -8.00 -13.33 14.28
N ASP A 44 -6.93 -13.24 13.46
CA ASP A 44 -5.74 -14.10 13.52
C ASP A 44 -4.76 -13.68 14.62
N GLY A 45 -5.19 -12.79 15.53
CA GLY A 45 -4.36 -12.21 16.57
C GLY A 45 -3.33 -11.20 16.05
N LYS A 46 -3.21 -10.98 14.74
CA LYS A 46 -2.22 -10.06 14.18
C LYS A 46 -2.56 -8.61 14.53
N ILE A 47 -1.56 -7.86 14.97
CA ILE A 47 -1.69 -6.46 15.36
C ILE A 47 -2.00 -5.61 14.12
N THR A 48 -3.10 -4.84 14.17
CA THR A 48 -3.44 -3.88 13.11
C THR A 48 -3.29 -2.44 13.53
N GLU A 49 -3.52 -2.16 14.81
CA GLU A 49 -3.33 -0.82 15.38
C GLU A 49 -2.62 -0.92 16.71
N CYS A 50 -1.66 -0.02 16.92
CA CYS A 50 -0.90 0.10 18.14
C CYS A 50 -0.75 1.57 18.54
N ARG A 51 -0.47 1.80 19.82
CA ARG A 51 -0.27 3.12 20.44
C ARG A 51 0.99 3.06 21.30
N ILE A 52 1.55 4.22 21.62
CA ILE A 52 2.64 4.39 22.59
C ILE A 52 2.10 5.22 23.75
N HIS A 53 2.53 4.94 24.97
CA HIS A 53 2.21 5.79 26.13
C HIS A 53 2.84 7.17 25.98
N ASP A 54 2.14 8.22 26.41
CA ASP A 54 2.61 9.60 26.23
C ASP A 54 3.97 9.87 26.86
N LEU A 55 4.24 9.34 28.06
CA LEU A 55 5.53 9.46 28.74
C LEU A 55 6.67 8.78 27.95
N LEU A 56 6.41 7.59 27.38
CA LEU A 56 7.39 6.89 26.54
C LEU A 56 7.59 7.62 25.21
N ARG A 57 6.52 8.16 24.63
CA ARG A 57 6.58 8.97 23.42
C ARG A 57 7.46 10.20 23.64
N GLU A 58 7.26 10.91 24.75
CA GLU A 58 8.05 12.08 25.09
C GLU A 58 9.53 11.73 25.33
N LEU A 59 9.80 10.61 26.02
CA LEU A 59 11.15 10.09 26.16
C LEU A 59 11.80 9.76 24.81
N CYS A 60 11.08 9.09 23.91
CA CYS A 60 11.59 8.76 22.57
C CYS A 60 11.87 10.01 21.73
N ILE A 61 11.02 11.05 21.81
CA ILE A 61 11.24 12.32 21.11
C ILE A 61 12.50 13.00 21.65
N ARG A 62 12.64 13.13 22.97
CA ARG A 62 13.83 13.72 23.60
C ARG A 62 15.11 12.98 23.19
N GLN A 63 15.11 11.65 23.28
CA GLN A 63 16.25 10.83 22.86
C GLN A 63 16.58 10.99 21.37
N ALA A 64 15.55 11.08 20.52
CA ALA A 64 15.73 11.24 19.07
C ALA A 64 16.30 12.62 18.71
N GLU A 65 15.89 13.67 19.42
CA GLU A 65 16.42 15.03 19.25
C GLU A 65 17.88 15.13 19.75
N GLU A 66 18.18 14.58 20.93
CA GLU A 66 19.55 14.51 21.48
C GLU A 66 20.52 13.78 20.54
N GLN A 67 20.07 12.67 19.96
CA GLN A 67 20.86 11.89 19.00
C GLN A 67 20.82 12.45 17.57
N LYS A 68 20.10 13.56 17.33
CA LYS A 68 19.88 14.15 16.00
C LYS A 68 19.31 13.13 15.00
N PHE A 69 18.56 12.17 15.51
CA PHE A 69 17.98 11.07 14.76
C PHE A 69 16.77 11.53 13.95
N ILE A 70 15.93 12.39 14.55
CA ILE A 70 14.76 13.02 13.93
C ILE A 70 14.79 14.51 14.26
N TYR A 71 14.51 15.35 13.27
CA TYR A 71 14.10 16.74 13.49
C TYR A 71 12.57 16.83 13.47
N HIS A 72 11.98 17.24 14.58
CA HIS A 72 10.55 17.47 14.68
C HIS A 72 10.25 18.96 14.49
N ASN A 73 9.69 19.33 13.34
CA ASN A 73 9.24 20.70 13.10
C ASN A 73 7.85 20.93 13.72
N LYS A 74 7.82 21.57 14.89
CA LYS A 74 6.60 21.96 15.62
C LYS A 74 6.17 23.40 15.34
N ASP A 75 7.10 24.29 15.03
CA ASP A 75 6.85 25.74 14.98
C ASP A 75 6.78 26.31 13.56
N GLY A 76 6.95 25.47 12.54
CA GLY A 76 6.87 25.86 11.13
C GLY A 76 8.13 26.57 10.62
N ILE A 77 9.15 26.68 11.47
CA ILE A 77 10.42 27.35 11.19
C ILE A 77 11.52 26.29 11.16
N PHE A 78 12.20 26.20 10.02
CA PHE A 78 13.39 25.36 9.90
C PHE A 78 14.60 26.11 10.51
N SER A 79 15.24 25.49 11.52
CA SER A 79 16.45 26.01 12.15
C SER A 79 17.74 25.41 11.53
N GLU A 80 18.91 25.92 11.90
CA GLU A 80 20.20 25.41 11.42
C GLU A 80 20.43 23.90 11.74
N GLY A 81 19.66 23.32 12.67
CA GLY A 81 19.78 21.92 13.06
C GLY A 81 19.34 20.89 12.01
N ILE A 82 18.57 21.27 10.98
CA ILE A 82 18.04 20.29 10.00
C ILE A 82 19.11 19.71 9.09
N SER A 83 20.18 20.44 8.77
CA SER A 83 21.24 19.93 7.86
C SER A 83 21.90 18.65 8.39
N LYS A 84 21.87 18.44 9.71
CA LYS A 84 22.43 17.26 10.39
C LYS A 84 21.42 16.14 10.63
N ALA A 85 20.13 16.42 10.43
CA ALA A 85 19.07 15.44 10.67
C ALA A 85 18.98 14.45 9.50
N ARG A 86 18.84 13.16 9.82
CA ARG A 86 18.60 12.11 8.81
C ARG A 86 17.11 11.89 8.53
N ARG A 87 16.25 12.34 9.44
CA ARG A 87 14.80 12.17 9.36
C ARG A 87 14.11 13.45 9.77
N ILE A 88 13.03 13.79 9.10
CA ILE A 88 12.21 14.94 9.44
C ILE A 88 10.76 14.49 9.66
N SER A 89 10.13 15.05 10.69
CA SER A 89 8.69 14.98 10.90
C SER A 89 8.13 16.39 10.94
N ILE A 90 7.15 16.68 10.09
CA ILE A 90 6.51 18.00 10.00
C ILE A 90 5.09 17.89 10.53
N THR A 91 4.81 18.61 11.60
CA THR A 91 3.48 18.62 12.25
C THR A 91 2.88 20.01 12.34
N SER A 92 3.49 21.02 11.73
CA SER A 92 2.93 22.38 11.60
C SER A 92 3.09 22.94 10.18
N ARG A 93 2.33 23.98 9.85
CA ARG A 93 2.45 24.70 8.57
C ARG A 93 3.83 25.33 8.47
N VAL A 94 4.52 25.11 7.37
CA VAL A 94 5.88 25.60 7.16
C VAL A 94 5.85 27.02 6.61
N SER A 95 6.59 27.93 7.24
CA SER A 95 6.84 29.26 6.68
C SER A 95 7.72 29.16 5.44
N SER A 96 7.27 29.81 4.35
CA SER A 96 7.95 29.85 3.04
C SER A 96 9.37 30.45 3.07
N ARG A 97 9.73 31.17 4.13
CA ARG A 97 11.00 31.91 4.23
C ARG A 97 12.15 31.12 4.89
N SER A 98 11.95 29.86 5.27
CA SER A 98 12.85 29.17 6.22
C SER A 98 13.71 28.04 5.64
N MET A 99 13.59 27.68 4.36
CA MET A 99 14.36 26.54 3.81
C MET A 99 15.45 26.98 2.84
N ASN A 100 16.71 26.70 3.18
CA ASN A 100 17.83 26.65 2.25
C ASN A 100 18.04 25.19 1.79
N PRO A 101 17.71 24.82 0.54
CA PRO A 101 17.72 23.43 0.06
C PRO A 101 19.08 22.72 -0.02
N GLY A 102 20.18 23.44 0.23
CA GLY A 102 21.51 23.07 -0.26
C GLY A 102 22.26 21.95 0.48
N GLU A 103 21.84 21.52 1.67
CA GLU A 103 22.73 20.71 2.55
C GLU A 103 22.09 19.46 3.19
N PHE A 104 20.90 19.05 2.74
CA PHE A 104 20.17 17.99 3.44
C PHE A 104 20.56 16.57 3.00
N SER A 105 21.18 15.81 3.91
CA SER A 105 21.45 14.37 3.77
C SER A 105 20.29 13.53 4.34
N LEU A 106 19.07 13.82 3.88
CA LEU A 106 17.85 13.21 4.42
C LEU A 106 17.62 11.81 3.87
N HIS A 107 17.31 10.88 4.77
CA HIS A 107 16.85 9.54 4.43
C HIS A 107 15.34 9.39 4.54
N THR A 108 14.67 10.19 5.38
CA THR A 108 13.22 10.07 5.59
C THR A 108 12.54 11.40 5.84
N THR A 109 11.37 11.54 5.26
CA THR A 109 10.47 12.67 5.51
C THR A 109 9.07 12.15 5.79
N PHE A 110 8.53 12.53 6.96
CA PHE A 110 7.13 12.36 7.32
C PHE A 110 6.44 13.72 7.32
N CYS A 111 5.36 13.85 6.53
CA CYS A 111 4.52 15.04 6.50
C CYS A 111 3.14 14.73 7.09
N PHE A 112 2.81 15.40 8.20
CA PHE A 112 1.56 15.20 8.93
C PHE A 112 0.64 16.44 8.88
N VAL A 113 0.90 17.41 8.00
CA VAL A 113 0.08 18.63 7.84
C VAL A 113 -0.20 18.91 6.38
N GLU A 114 -1.41 19.37 6.11
CA GLU A 114 -1.85 19.92 4.81
C GLU A 114 -1.14 21.25 4.51
N ASP A 115 0.06 21.17 3.92
CA ASP A 115 0.78 22.33 3.38
C ASP A 115 1.15 22.06 1.91
N TYR A 116 0.30 22.55 1.00
CA TYR A 116 0.48 22.42 -0.45
C TYR A 116 1.77 23.09 -0.93
N GLY A 117 2.07 24.28 -0.41
CA GLY A 117 3.28 25.01 -0.78
C GLY A 117 4.54 24.29 -0.32
N PHE A 118 4.45 23.45 0.72
CA PHE A 118 5.56 22.60 1.13
C PHE A 118 5.88 21.51 0.11
N ILE A 119 4.90 20.95 -0.62
CA ILE A 119 5.16 19.92 -1.64
C ILE A 119 5.96 20.47 -2.81
N ASP A 120 5.57 21.61 -3.36
CA ASP A 120 6.32 22.23 -4.46
C ASP A 120 7.76 22.56 -4.04
N ARG A 121 7.94 23.04 -2.80
CA ARG A 121 9.27 23.26 -2.22
C ARG A 121 10.03 21.96 -1.99
N LEU A 122 9.36 20.94 -1.47
CA LEU A 122 9.92 19.61 -1.23
C LEU A 122 10.49 19.02 -2.52
N MET A 123 9.80 19.27 -3.63
CA MET A 123 10.14 18.77 -4.95
C MET A 123 11.19 19.63 -5.66
N SER A 124 11.41 20.87 -5.22
CA SER A 124 12.56 21.69 -5.62
C SER A 124 13.84 21.38 -4.80
N MET A 125 13.74 20.52 -3.78
CA MET A 125 14.88 20.15 -2.94
C MET A 125 15.64 18.95 -3.49
N HIS A 126 16.96 18.94 -3.32
CA HIS A 126 17.84 17.90 -3.85
C HIS A 126 17.93 16.69 -2.90
N TRP A 127 16.83 15.96 -2.73
CA TRP A 127 16.72 14.85 -1.78
C TRP A 127 17.23 13.51 -2.30
N LYS A 128 18.47 13.51 -2.76
CA LYS A 128 19.06 12.35 -3.42
C LYS A 128 19.11 11.11 -2.54
N LEU A 129 19.07 11.23 -1.22
CA LEU A 129 19.19 10.08 -0.30
C LEU A 129 17.87 9.62 0.32
N LEU A 130 16.73 10.23 -0.08
CA LEU A 130 15.44 9.94 0.52
C LEU A 130 14.97 8.53 0.18
N ARG A 131 14.58 7.78 1.21
CA ARG A 131 14.05 6.41 1.15
C ARG A 131 12.58 6.34 1.51
N VAL A 132 12.11 7.21 2.40
CA VAL A 132 10.73 7.19 2.88
C VAL A 132 10.11 8.57 2.73
N LEU A 133 9.00 8.61 1.99
CA LEU A 133 8.13 9.77 1.85
C LEU A 133 6.70 9.37 2.21
N ASP A 134 6.19 9.86 3.34
CA ASP A 134 4.80 9.68 3.75
C ASP A 134 4.11 11.05 3.84
N MET A 135 3.12 11.27 2.96
CA MET A 135 2.38 12.52 2.81
C MET A 135 0.87 12.25 2.72
N LYS A 136 0.37 11.19 3.38
CA LYS A 136 -1.07 10.83 3.36
C LYS A 136 -2.01 11.91 3.89
N VAL A 137 -1.49 12.90 4.61
CA VAL A 137 -2.28 14.04 5.10
C VAL A 137 -2.40 15.13 4.04
N VAL A 138 -1.47 15.20 3.07
CA VAL A 138 -1.51 16.18 1.99
C VAL A 138 -2.21 15.59 0.78
N GLU A 139 -3.25 16.26 0.34
CA GLU A 139 -3.98 15.91 -0.86
C GLU A 139 -3.26 16.45 -2.09
N LEU A 140 -2.94 15.56 -3.02
CA LEU A 140 -2.31 15.93 -4.29
C LEU A 140 -3.37 15.94 -5.39
N THR A 141 -3.42 17.00 -6.19
CA THR A 141 -4.20 17.06 -7.43
C THR A 141 -3.40 16.57 -8.63
N GLU A 142 -2.06 16.70 -8.56
CA GLU A 142 -1.11 16.25 -9.56
C GLU A 142 0.13 15.64 -8.89
N PHE A 143 0.80 14.73 -9.61
CA PHE A 143 2.08 14.19 -9.16
C PHE A 143 3.20 15.17 -9.51
N PRO A 144 3.96 15.66 -8.52
CA PRO A 144 5.04 16.59 -8.81
C PRO A 144 6.19 15.89 -9.52
N LEU A 145 6.69 16.48 -10.61
CA LEU A 145 7.74 15.88 -11.45
C LEU A 145 9.04 15.56 -10.70
N GLY A 146 9.40 16.38 -9.70
CA GLY A 146 10.57 16.17 -8.85
C GLY A 146 10.53 14.86 -8.06
N LEU A 147 9.33 14.31 -7.81
CA LEU A 147 9.16 13.04 -7.10
C LEU A 147 9.89 11.90 -7.80
N PHE A 148 9.83 11.86 -9.13
CA PHE A 148 10.37 10.78 -9.95
C PHE A 148 11.89 10.81 -10.05
N GLN A 149 12.54 11.84 -9.50
CA GLN A 149 14.00 11.94 -9.41
C GLN A 149 14.56 11.34 -8.11
N LEU A 150 13.70 10.86 -7.21
CA LEU A 150 14.09 10.28 -5.93
C LEU A 150 14.48 8.80 -6.08
N TYR A 151 15.63 8.55 -6.72
CA TYR A 151 16.10 7.21 -7.05
C TYR A 151 16.21 6.25 -5.85
N HIS A 152 16.52 6.76 -4.65
CA HIS A 152 16.67 5.96 -3.44
C HIS A 152 15.35 5.67 -2.72
N LEU A 153 14.22 6.18 -3.23
CA LEU A 153 12.92 6.05 -2.60
C LEU A 153 12.47 4.59 -2.59
N ARG A 154 12.12 4.11 -1.39
CA ARG A 154 11.64 2.74 -1.11
C ARG A 154 10.20 2.72 -0.62
N TYR A 155 9.74 3.80 -0.01
CA TYR A 155 8.37 3.94 0.46
C TYR A 155 7.80 5.28 0.02
N LEU A 156 6.65 5.22 -0.66
CA LEU A 156 5.86 6.37 -1.05
C LEU A 156 4.42 6.15 -0.61
N ALA A 157 3.91 7.05 0.21
CA ALA A 157 2.50 7.09 0.57
C ALA A 157 1.93 8.50 0.37
N ILE A 158 0.87 8.62 -0.42
CA ILE A 158 0.25 9.89 -0.78
C ILE A 158 -1.27 9.79 -0.70
N ARG A 159 -1.93 10.94 -0.54
CA ARG A 159 -3.36 11.10 -0.80
C ARG A 159 -3.51 11.81 -2.13
N TYR A 160 -4.40 11.33 -2.99
CA TYR A 160 -4.49 11.81 -4.36
C TYR A 160 -5.95 12.01 -4.79
N GLU A 161 -6.32 13.25 -5.04
CA GLU A 161 -7.59 13.56 -5.69
C GLU A 161 -7.40 13.46 -7.20
N TYR A 162 -8.16 12.58 -7.83
CA TYR A 162 -8.04 12.36 -9.26
C TYR A 162 -9.30 12.79 -10.01
N LYS A 163 -9.08 13.49 -11.13
CA LYS A 163 -10.13 13.76 -12.12
C LYS A 163 -10.38 12.49 -12.95
N SER A 164 -11.60 12.33 -13.44
CA SER A 164 -11.94 11.19 -14.31
C SER A 164 -10.96 11.08 -15.48
N GLY A 165 -10.37 9.90 -15.68
CA GLY A 165 -9.36 9.65 -16.71
C GLY A 165 -7.91 9.99 -16.36
N ALA A 166 -7.64 10.53 -15.17
CA ALA A 166 -6.26 10.69 -14.68
C ALA A 166 -5.60 9.32 -14.39
N GLY A 167 -4.27 9.28 -14.38
CA GLY A 167 -3.47 8.08 -14.13
C GLY A 167 -2.20 8.39 -13.34
N ILE A 168 -1.57 7.37 -12.76
CA ILE A 168 -0.21 7.48 -12.24
C ILE A 168 0.67 7.80 -13.45
N PRO A 169 1.48 8.88 -13.41
CA PRO A 169 2.39 9.18 -14.51
C PRO A 169 3.34 8.02 -14.77
N GLU A 170 3.70 7.82 -16.03
CA GLU A 170 4.62 6.74 -16.42
C GLU A 170 5.98 6.88 -15.73
N ASP A 171 6.41 8.11 -15.44
CA ASP A 171 7.64 8.43 -14.73
C ASP A 171 7.75 7.78 -13.33
N ILE A 172 6.66 7.25 -12.78
CA ILE A 172 6.71 6.42 -11.57
C ILE A 172 7.70 5.26 -11.69
N SER A 173 7.94 4.75 -12.92
CA SER A 173 8.92 3.68 -13.13
C SER A 173 10.37 4.11 -12.89
N ASN A 174 10.65 5.41 -12.86
CA ASN A 174 11.98 5.93 -12.51
C ASN A 174 12.31 5.67 -11.04
N LEU A 175 11.30 5.40 -10.20
CA LEU A 175 11.46 4.98 -8.82
C LEU A 175 11.82 3.49 -8.74
N GLU A 176 12.97 3.11 -9.32
CA GLU A 176 13.37 1.70 -9.46
C GLU A 176 13.51 0.97 -8.12
N ASN A 177 13.83 1.68 -7.04
CA ASN A 177 14.01 1.10 -5.70
C ASN A 177 12.71 1.08 -4.87
N LEU A 178 11.57 1.45 -5.44
CA LEU A 178 10.32 1.55 -4.69
C LEU A 178 9.84 0.16 -4.26
N GLU A 179 9.74 -0.05 -2.94
CA GLU A 179 9.30 -1.30 -2.32
C GLU A 179 7.84 -1.23 -1.87
N THR A 180 7.38 -0.05 -1.43
CA THR A 180 6.00 0.18 -1.01
C THR A 180 5.44 1.41 -1.68
N PHE A 181 4.33 1.25 -2.39
CA PHE A 181 3.55 2.33 -2.95
C PHE A 181 2.13 2.31 -2.39
N MET A 182 1.71 3.42 -1.79
CA MET A 182 0.39 3.59 -1.23
C MET A 182 -0.24 4.88 -1.74
N VAL A 183 -1.44 4.77 -2.28
CA VAL A 183 -2.21 5.92 -2.74
C VAL A 183 -3.60 5.81 -2.14
N ASP A 184 -3.92 6.75 -1.25
CA ASP A 184 -5.28 6.98 -0.82
C ASP A 184 -5.95 7.90 -1.83
N SER A 185 -6.45 7.30 -2.91
CA SER A 185 -7.12 7.99 -4.00
C SER A 185 -8.63 8.07 -3.77
N TYR A 186 -9.22 9.19 -4.19
CA TYR A 186 -10.65 9.35 -4.32
C TYR A 186 -10.99 10.27 -5.49
N SER A 187 -12.22 10.17 -6.00
CA SER A 187 -12.73 11.04 -7.06
C SER A 187 -14.16 11.45 -6.76
N PHE A 188 -14.50 12.69 -7.10
CA PHE A 188 -15.88 13.18 -7.09
C PHE A 188 -16.76 12.51 -8.15
N TYR A 189 -16.15 11.91 -9.18
CA TYR A 189 -16.82 11.19 -10.27
C TYR A 189 -16.22 9.80 -10.42
N PRO A 190 -16.57 8.84 -9.53
CA PRO A 190 -15.83 7.60 -9.37
C PRO A 190 -15.97 6.62 -10.54
N GLU A 191 -16.68 6.95 -11.62
CA GLU A 191 -17.05 5.99 -12.67
C GLU A 191 -15.86 5.37 -13.41
N VAL A 192 -14.75 6.09 -13.53
CA VAL A 192 -13.54 5.62 -14.21
C VAL A 192 -12.43 5.39 -13.18
N PRO A 193 -11.86 4.17 -13.09
CA PRO A 193 -10.72 3.92 -12.23
C PRO A 193 -9.47 4.61 -12.77
N PHE A 194 -8.57 4.90 -11.85
CA PHE A 194 -7.30 5.54 -12.12
C PHE A 194 -6.30 4.53 -12.72
N SER A 195 -5.54 4.90 -13.75
CA SER A 195 -4.64 3.96 -14.44
C SER A 195 -3.25 3.87 -13.78
N PHE A 196 -2.59 2.70 -13.87
CA PHE A 196 -1.19 2.53 -13.44
C PHE A 196 -0.33 1.89 -14.54
N PRO A 197 0.05 2.65 -15.58
CA PRO A 197 0.57 2.13 -16.85
C PRO A 197 1.91 1.39 -16.76
N ARG A 198 2.78 1.75 -15.80
CA ARG A 198 4.12 1.15 -15.65
C ARG A 198 4.24 0.17 -14.49
N PHE A 199 3.12 -0.32 -13.95
CA PHE A 199 3.12 -1.21 -12.79
C PHE A 199 4.06 -2.43 -12.95
N TRP A 200 3.98 -3.13 -14.09
CA TRP A 200 4.74 -4.35 -14.34
C TRP A 200 6.25 -4.16 -14.52
N THR A 201 6.73 -2.91 -14.65
CA THR A 201 8.18 -2.63 -14.75
C THR A 201 8.84 -2.49 -13.37
N MET A 202 8.05 -2.39 -12.30
CA MET A 202 8.54 -2.09 -10.95
C MET A 202 9.01 -3.36 -10.18
N LYS A 203 10.17 -3.90 -10.58
CA LYS A 203 10.76 -5.17 -10.08
C LYS A 203 10.97 -5.27 -8.56
N ASN A 204 11.17 -4.13 -7.88
CA ASN A 204 11.42 -4.08 -6.44
C ASN A 204 10.15 -3.88 -5.62
N LEU A 205 8.99 -3.69 -6.28
CA LEU A 205 7.74 -3.40 -5.60
C LEU A 205 7.26 -4.63 -4.83
N ARG A 206 6.98 -4.43 -3.55
CA ARG A 206 6.56 -5.45 -2.59
C ARG A 206 5.11 -5.26 -2.19
N HIS A 207 4.69 -4.01 -2.11
CA HIS A 207 3.34 -3.65 -1.71
C HIS A 207 2.79 -2.50 -2.55
N ALA A 208 1.67 -2.74 -3.22
CA ALA A 208 0.84 -1.71 -3.84
C ALA A 208 -0.53 -1.68 -3.15
N VAL A 209 -0.86 -0.57 -2.50
CA VAL A 209 -2.18 -0.34 -1.89
C VAL A 209 -2.74 0.96 -2.45
N ILE A 210 -3.56 0.85 -3.49
CA ILE A 210 -3.98 1.99 -4.31
C ILE A 210 -5.50 1.86 -4.48
N ASN A 211 -6.25 2.87 -4.05
CA ASN A 211 -7.71 2.82 -4.18
C ASN A 211 -8.13 3.00 -5.65
N ASP A 212 -9.11 2.21 -6.11
CA ASP A 212 -9.75 2.39 -7.42
C ASP A 212 -8.77 2.42 -8.62
N VAL A 213 -7.75 1.55 -8.60
CA VAL A 213 -6.73 1.48 -9.67
C VAL A 213 -6.99 0.39 -10.70
N ARG A 214 -6.83 0.69 -11.99
CA ARG A 214 -6.79 -0.29 -13.07
C ARG A 214 -5.35 -0.53 -13.51
N LEU A 215 -4.95 -1.80 -13.51
CA LEU A 215 -3.66 -2.22 -14.04
C LEU A 215 -3.78 -2.47 -15.55
N PRO A 216 -2.74 -2.13 -16.34
CA PRO A 216 -2.68 -2.49 -17.76
C PRO A 216 -2.47 -3.99 -17.90
N ASP A 217 -2.78 -4.53 -19.08
CA ASP A 217 -2.33 -5.89 -19.43
C ASP A 217 -0.78 -5.91 -19.46
N PRO A 218 -0.11 -6.98 -19.00
CA PRO A 218 1.35 -7.01 -18.87
C PRO A 218 2.14 -6.85 -20.19
N ARG A 219 1.48 -7.07 -21.34
CA ARG A 219 1.96 -6.89 -22.73
C ARG A 219 3.47 -7.08 -22.88
N SER A 220 3.90 -8.34 -22.94
CA SER A 220 5.30 -8.75 -23.21
C SER A 220 6.27 -8.56 -22.05
N GLN A 221 5.78 -8.45 -20.81
CA GLN A 221 6.62 -8.46 -19.62
C GLN A 221 7.23 -9.86 -19.45
N ARG A 222 8.57 -9.94 -19.44
CA ARG A 222 9.28 -11.23 -19.37
C ARG A 222 9.75 -11.61 -17.98
N PHE A 223 9.81 -10.66 -17.06
CA PHE A 223 10.41 -10.85 -15.74
C PHE A 223 9.33 -10.83 -14.65
N PRO A 224 9.23 -11.91 -13.85
CA PRO A 224 8.33 -11.95 -12.70
C PRO A 224 8.70 -10.90 -11.64
N LEU A 225 7.68 -10.30 -11.04
CA LEU A 225 7.75 -9.44 -9.87
C LEU A 225 7.75 -10.32 -8.62
N GLU A 226 8.81 -11.11 -8.42
CA GLU A 226 8.93 -12.08 -7.33
C GLU A 226 8.84 -11.46 -5.94
N ASN A 227 9.18 -10.17 -5.83
CA ASN A 227 9.15 -9.43 -4.57
C ASN A 227 7.74 -8.99 -4.16
N LEU A 228 6.76 -9.06 -5.07
CA LEU A 228 5.43 -8.52 -4.86
C LEU A 228 4.60 -9.43 -3.94
N LEU A 229 4.25 -8.90 -2.77
CA LEU A 229 3.50 -9.60 -1.72
C LEU A 229 2.07 -9.11 -1.57
N THR A 230 1.80 -7.85 -1.91
CA THR A 230 0.47 -7.25 -1.70
C THR A 230 0.04 -6.40 -2.88
N LEU A 231 -1.17 -6.69 -3.38
CA LEU A 231 -1.94 -5.85 -4.27
C LEU A 231 -3.30 -5.59 -3.63
N SER A 232 -3.75 -4.36 -3.57
CA SER A 232 -5.02 -4.09 -2.88
C SER A 232 -5.82 -2.99 -3.54
N LYS A 233 -7.14 -3.21 -3.56
CA LYS A 233 -8.19 -2.33 -4.10
C LYS A 233 -8.07 -2.11 -5.62
N LEU A 234 -7.73 -3.18 -6.34
CA LEU A 234 -7.67 -3.19 -7.79
C LEU A 234 -9.08 -3.16 -8.39
N HIS A 235 -9.31 -2.34 -9.41
CA HIS A 235 -10.55 -2.26 -10.15
C HIS A 235 -10.51 -3.16 -11.38
N ASN A 236 -11.51 -4.04 -11.53
CA ASN A 236 -11.72 -4.89 -12.71
C ASN A 236 -10.44 -5.64 -13.13
N PHE A 237 -9.74 -6.22 -12.16
CA PHE A 237 -8.47 -6.92 -12.40
C PHE A 237 -8.67 -8.18 -13.24
N ARG A 238 -7.90 -8.30 -14.33
CA ARG A 238 -7.89 -9.48 -15.21
C ARG A 238 -6.76 -10.41 -14.80
N CYS A 239 -7.12 -11.60 -14.30
CA CYS A 239 -6.15 -12.57 -13.81
C CYS A 239 -5.77 -13.56 -14.93
N SER A 240 -5.09 -13.10 -16.00
CA SER A 240 -4.64 -13.99 -17.07
C SER A 240 -3.58 -15.00 -16.57
N GLU A 241 -3.26 -16.01 -17.39
CA GLU A 241 -2.21 -16.99 -17.04
C GLU A 241 -0.84 -16.31 -16.89
N GLU A 242 -0.52 -15.37 -17.79
CA GLU A 242 0.68 -14.53 -17.74
C GLU A 242 0.78 -13.78 -16.41
N VAL A 243 -0.34 -13.25 -15.90
CA VAL A 243 -0.37 -12.55 -14.60
C VAL A 243 0.00 -13.50 -13.46
N VAL A 244 -0.50 -14.73 -13.45
CA VAL A 244 -0.17 -15.71 -12.39
C VAL A 244 1.33 -16.00 -12.37
N GLU A 245 1.94 -16.10 -13.56
CA GLU A 245 3.39 -16.35 -13.71
C GLU A 245 4.24 -15.12 -13.33
N LEU A 246 3.72 -13.91 -13.56
CA LEU A 246 4.42 -12.67 -13.24
C LEU A 246 4.41 -12.33 -11.75
N ILE A 247 3.43 -12.77 -10.96
CA ILE A 247 3.34 -12.44 -9.52
C ILE A 247 3.18 -13.68 -8.64
N PRO A 248 4.14 -14.63 -8.67
CA PRO A 248 3.98 -15.96 -8.07
C PRO A 248 3.97 -15.96 -6.53
N ASN A 249 4.53 -14.92 -5.90
CA ASN A 249 4.69 -14.82 -4.44
C ASN A 249 3.62 -13.93 -3.77
N LEU A 250 2.56 -13.58 -4.50
CA LEU A 250 1.50 -12.73 -3.98
C LEU A 250 0.82 -13.37 -2.77
N LYS A 251 0.87 -12.69 -1.62
CA LYS A 251 0.27 -13.15 -0.35
C LYS A 251 -1.10 -12.54 -0.07
N THR A 252 -1.36 -11.35 -0.58
CA THR A 252 -2.62 -10.63 -0.33
C THR A 252 -3.08 -9.95 -1.60
N ILE A 253 -4.33 -10.23 -1.98
CA ILE A 253 -5.01 -9.52 -3.05
C ILE A 253 -6.37 -8.98 -2.59
N HIS A 254 -6.69 -7.76 -2.99
CA HIS A 254 -8.03 -7.20 -2.89
C HIS A 254 -8.46 -6.63 -4.24
N VAL A 255 -9.55 -7.16 -4.80
CA VAL A 255 -10.11 -6.76 -6.09
C VAL A 255 -11.56 -6.29 -5.93
N VAL A 256 -11.94 -5.26 -6.68
CA VAL A 256 -13.28 -4.71 -6.77
C VAL A 256 -13.71 -4.80 -8.24
N TYR A 257 -14.74 -5.59 -8.51
CA TYR A 257 -15.37 -5.70 -9.82
C TYR A 257 -16.59 -4.80 -9.87
N ARG A 258 -16.57 -3.78 -10.73
CA ARG A 258 -17.74 -2.98 -11.08
C ARG A 258 -18.32 -3.51 -12.39
N LEU A 259 -19.51 -4.09 -12.31
CA LEU A 259 -20.07 -4.94 -13.34
C LEU A 259 -21.36 -4.34 -13.90
N ASP A 260 -21.38 -4.25 -15.23
CA ASP A 260 -22.46 -3.69 -16.03
C ASP A 260 -23.02 -4.75 -17.02
N TRP A 261 -22.84 -6.05 -16.72
CA TRP A 261 -23.12 -7.21 -17.59
C TRP A 261 -22.02 -7.58 -18.62
N GLU A 262 -20.76 -7.18 -18.38
CA GLU A 262 -19.61 -7.70 -19.16
C GLU A 262 -19.40 -9.21 -18.96
N ASP A 263 -18.85 -9.88 -19.98
CA ASP A 263 -18.54 -11.32 -19.95
C ASP A 263 -17.47 -11.65 -18.89
N LEU A 264 -17.81 -12.57 -18.00
CA LEU A 264 -16.97 -13.13 -16.94
C LEU A 264 -15.64 -13.70 -17.44
N HIS A 265 -15.64 -14.28 -18.65
CA HIS A 265 -14.45 -14.88 -19.24
C HIS A 265 -13.32 -13.87 -19.40
N HIS A 266 -13.64 -12.58 -19.47
CA HIS A 266 -12.67 -11.49 -19.55
C HIS A 266 -11.80 -11.31 -18.31
N TYR A 267 -12.29 -11.71 -17.13
CA TYR A 267 -11.60 -11.50 -15.87
C TYR A 267 -10.77 -12.70 -15.41
N HIS A 268 -10.98 -13.88 -16.01
CA HIS A 268 -10.24 -15.11 -15.72
C HIS A 268 -10.21 -15.47 -14.21
N LEU A 269 -11.36 -15.37 -13.55
CA LEU A 269 -11.47 -15.53 -12.08
C LEU A 269 -11.01 -16.91 -11.57
N ASN A 270 -11.06 -17.94 -12.40
CA ASN A 270 -10.59 -19.28 -12.07
C ASN A 270 -9.07 -19.35 -11.86
N ASN A 271 -8.30 -18.43 -12.47
CA ASN A 271 -6.84 -18.43 -12.33
C ASN A 271 -6.36 -18.03 -10.93
N PHE A 272 -7.22 -17.44 -10.09
CA PHE A 272 -6.86 -17.19 -8.69
C PHE A 272 -6.47 -18.47 -7.95
N ALA A 273 -7.07 -19.61 -8.30
CA ALA A 273 -6.74 -20.91 -7.71
C ALA A 273 -5.28 -21.35 -7.91
N ARG A 274 -4.60 -20.77 -8.91
CA ARG A 274 -3.21 -21.11 -9.24
C ARG A 274 -2.20 -20.40 -8.33
N PHE A 275 -2.60 -19.37 -7.57
CA PHE A 275 -1.71 -18.73 -6.61
C PHE A 275 -1.46 -19.64 -5.41
N ARG A 276 -0.22 -20.13 -5.28
CA ARG A 276 0.17 -21.07 -4.22
C ARG A 276 0.44 -20.41 -2.87
N ASN A 277 0.70 -19.10 -2.87
CA ASN A 277 1.11 -18.34 -1.69
C ASN A 277 0.05 -17.34 -1.23
N LEU A 278 -1.15 -17.33 -1.85
CA LEU A 278 -2.19 -16.36 -1.54
C LEU A 278 -2.85 -16.71 -0.20
N GLU A 279 -2.50 -15.96 0.83
CA GLU A 279 -3.01 -16.15 2.20
C GLU A 279 -4.31 -15.37 2.45
N SER A 280 -4.51 -14.25 1.73
CA SER A 280 -5.64 -13.35 1.94
C SER A 280 -6.24 -12.87 0.62
N PHE A 281 -7.51 -13.17 0.40
CA PHE A 281 -8.27 -12.73 -0.76
C PHE A 281 -9.52 -11.96 -0.34
N THR A 282 -9.61 -10.71 -0.78
CA THR A 282 -10.84 -9.92 -0.71
C THR A 282 -11.35 -9.68 -2.13
N VAL A 283 -12.61 -9.98 -2.38
CA VAL A 283 -13.28 -9.68 -3.65
C VAL A 283 -14.58 -8.94 -3.36
N GLU A 284 -14.80 -7.81 -4.04
CA GLU A 284 -16.03 -7.03 -3.94
C GLU A 284 -16.70 -6.95 -5.30
N PHE A 285 -17.99 -7.27 -5.39
CA PHE A 285 -18.79 -7.13 -6.60
C PHE A 285 -19.74 -5.95 -6.43
N LYS A 286 -19.66 -4.98 -7.34
CA LYS A 286 -20.51 -3.78 -7.34
C LYS A 286 -21.26 -3.73 -8.66
N PHE A 287 -22.58 -3.78 -8.61
CA PHE A 287 -23.44 -3.77 -9.79
C PHE A 287 -24.05 -2.39 -9.97
N LYS A 288 -24.08 -1.86 -11.19
CA LYS A 288 -24.79 -0.60 -11.48
C LYS A 288 -26.30 -0.75 -11.30
N ASN A 289 -26.83 -1.92 -11.67
CA ASN A 289 -28.25 -2.23 -11.55
C ASN A 289 -28.51 -3.17 -10.38
N ARG A 290 -29.72 -3.12 -9.82
CA ARG A 290 -30.16 -4.12 -8.84
C ARG A 290 -30.17 -5.49 -9.51
N ILE A 291 -29.45 -6.43 -8.93
CA ILE A 291 -29.43 -7.83 -9.36
C ILE A 291 -30.20 -8.69 -8.37
N PHE A 292 -30.92 -9.68 -8.89
CA PHE A 292 -31.62 -10.68 -8.07
C PHE A 292 -30.71 -11.80 -7.62
N SER A 293 -29.60 -12.04 -8.33
CA SER A 293 -28.55 -12.97 -7.95
C SER A 293 -27.23 -12.58 -8.58
N ASN A 294 -26.12 -12.82 -7.88
CA ASN A 294 -24.78 -12.57 -8.38
C ASN A 294 -24.24 -13.87 -9.05
N PRO A 295 -24.21 -13.97 -10.39
CA PRO A 295 -23.71 -15.16 -11.08
C PRO A 295 -22.18 -15.30 -11.00
N PHE A 296 -21.47 -14.22 -10.68
CA PHE A 296 -20.00 -14.15 -10.70
C PHE A 296 -19.37 -14.90 -9.52
N VAL A 297 -20.11 -15.06 -8.42
CA VAL A 297 -19.66 -15.78 -7.22
C VAL A 297 -19.40 -17.26 -7.52
N GLY A 298 -20.23 -17.91 -8.34
CA GLY A 298 -20.08 -19.32 -8.69
C GLY A 298 -18.86 -19.63 -9.56
N CYS A 299 -18.29 -18.62 -10.22
CA CYS A 299 -17.11 -18.78 -11.09
C CYS A 299 -15.78 -18.61 -10.33
N LEU A 300 -15.81 -18.24 -9.06
CA LEU A 300 -14.62 -18.11 -8.24
C LEU A 300 -14.08 -19.49 -7.87
N VAL A 301 -12.87 -19.79 -8.32
CA VAL A 301 -12.11 -20.95 -7.83
C VAL A 301 -11.07 -20.43 -6.84
N LEU A 302 -11.17 -20.89 -5.60
CA LEU A 302 -10.42 -20.36 -4.47
C LEU A 302 -9.10 -21.14 -4.27
N PRO A 303 -7.95 -20.46 -4.14
CA PRO A 303 -6.68 -21.14 -3.86
C PRO A 303 -6.66 -21.78 -2.46
N SER A 304 -6.11 -22.99 -2.36
CA SER A 304 -6.06 -23.78 -1.12
C SER A 304 -5.15 -23.21 -0.03
N SER A 305 -4.29 -22.25 -0.38
CA SER A 305 -3.42 -21.53 0.56
C SER A 305 -4.15 -20.48 1.39
N LEU A 306 -5.41 -20.18 1.09
CA LEU A 306 -6.16 -19.12 1.75
C LEU A 306 -6.36 -19.38 3.24
N ARG A 307 -6.03 -18.36 4.03
CA ARG A 307 -6.37 -18.24 5.45
C ARG A 307 -7.46 -17.21 5.68
N ARG A 308 -7.65 -16.30 4.73
CA ARG A 308 -8.64 -15.23 4.81
C ARG A 308 -9.40 -15.09 3.50
N LEU A 309 -10.71 -15.12 3.61
CA LEU A 309 -11.61 -14.79 2.51
C LEU A 309 -12.60 -13.72 2.94
N THR A 310 -12.73 -12.68 2.12
CA THR A 310 -13.81 -11.70 2.25
C THR A 310 -14.49 -11.54 0.90
N ILE A 311 -15.80 -11.75 0.86
CA ILE A 311 -16.60 -11.59 -0.35
C ILE A 311 -17.64 -10.52 -0.06
N ALA A 312 -17.68 -9.45 -0.86
CA ALA A 312 -18.67 -8.39 -0.74
C ALA A 312 -19.56 -8.32 -1.99
N GLY A 313 -20.81 -7.88 -1.82
CA GLY A 313 -21.76 -7.73 -2.93
C GLY A 313 -22.40 -9.05 -3.37
N CYS A 314 -22.76 -9.89 -2.39
CA CYS A 314 -23.39 -11.19 -2.62
C CYS A 314 -24.94 -11.13 -2.70
N TYR A 315 -25.52 -9.97 -3.04
CA TYR A 315 -26.98 -9.80 -3.09
C TYR A 315 -27.67 -10.91 -3.88
N GLY A 316 -28.63 -11.58 -3.23
CA GLY A 316 -29.54 -12.55 -3.86
C GLY A 316 -28.88 -13.82 -4.41
N CYS A 317 -27.70 -14.21 -3.94
CA CYS A 317 -27.04 -15.44 -4.41
C CYS A 317 -27.87 -16.70 -4.13
N ILE A 318 -28.67 -17.13 -5.10
CA ILE A 318 -29.35 -18.45 -5.11
C ILE A 318 -28.32 -19.59 -5.33
N LEU A 319 -27.12 -19.28 -5.84
CA LEU A 319 -26.03 -20.23 -6.15
C LEU A 319 -25.04 -20.44 -4.99
N TRP A 320 -25.46 -20.28 -3.73
CA TRP A 320 -24.64 -20.56 -2.55
C TRP A 320 -24.07 -21.99 -2.56
N GLU A 321 -24.78 -22.94 -3.17
CA GLU A 321 -24.35 -24.35 -3.28
C GLU A 321 -22.97 -24.49 -3.95
N GLY A 322 -22.69 -23.71 -5.02
CA GLY A 322 -21.43 -23.81 -5.74
C GLY A 322 -20.22 -23.30 -4.95
N ILE A 323 -20.34 -22.10 -4.36
CA ILE A 323 -19.22 -21.52 -3.60
C ILE A 323 -19.09 -22.11 -2.19
N SER A 324 -20.18 -22.60 -1.59
CA SER A 324 -20.12 -23.24 -0.26
C SER A 324 -19.25 -24.50 -0.27
N ALA A 325 -19.35 -25.33 -1.31
CA ALA A 325 -18.48 -26.50 -1.49
C ALA A 325 -17.01 -26.08 -1.66
N ALA A 326 -16.74 -25.05 -2.47
CA ALA A 326 -15.40 -24.52 -2.66
C ALA A 326 -14.81 -23.98 -1.35
N ILE A 327 -15.58 -23.20 -0.59
CA ILE A 327 -15.17 -22.67 0.72
C ILE A 327 -14.95 -23.80 1.73
N GLY A 328 -15.85 -24.78 1.79
CA GLY A 328 -15.74 -25.93 2.68
C GLY A 328 -14.52 -26.81 2.40
N SER A 329 -13.97 -26.75 1.18
CA SER A 329 -12.76 -27.47 0.79
C SER A 329 -11.44 -26.76 1.17
N LEU A 330 -11.48 -25.53 1.70
CA LEU A 330 -10.28 -24.76 2.03
C LEU A 330 -9.67 -25.22 3.38
N PRO A 331 -8.50 -25.89 3.36
CA PRO A 331 -7.99 -26.58 4.55
C PRO A 331 -7.47 -25.66 5.64
N ASN A 332 -7.04 -24.44 5.27
CA ASN A 332 -6.38 -23.49 6.16
C ASN A 332 -7.21 -22.23 6.42
N LEU A 333 -8.49 -22.21 6.05
CA LEU A 333 -9.32 -21.02 6.18
C LEU A 333 -9.61 -20.70 7.65
N GLU A 334 -9.05 -19.60 8.13
CA GLU A 334 -9.21 -19.13 9.52
C GLU A 334 -10.27 -18.02 9.63
N TYR A 335 -10.62 -17.39 8.51
CA TYR A 335 -11.62 -16.32 8.50
C TYR A 335 -12.37 -16.23 7.19
N LEU A 336 -13.67 -16.13 7.35
CA LEU A 336 -14.62 -15.90 6.29
C LEU A 336 -15.50 -14.72 6.69
N LYS A 337 -15.60 -13.73 5.79
CA LYS A 337 -16.53 -12.60 5.96
C LYS A 337 -17.31 -12.35 4.69
N PHE A 338 -18.62 -12.30 4.83
CA PHE A 338 -19.52 -11.78 3.81
C PHE A 338 -19.89 -10.33 4.16
N LYS A 339 -19.96 -9.47 3.14
CA LYS A 339 -20.42 -8.10 3.27
C LYS A 339 -21.48 -7.83 2.20
N ASP A 340 -22.47 -7.04 2.57
CA ASP A 340 -23.42 -6.47 1.62
C ASP A 340 -23.00 -5.06 1.20
#